data_AF-A0A2R9STE7-F1
#
_entry.id   AF-A0A2R9STE7-F1
#
_cell.length_a   1.000
_cell.length_b   1.000
_cell.length_c   1.000
_cell.angle_alpha   90.00
_cell.angle_beta   90.00
_cell.angle_gamma   90.00
#
_symmetry.space_group_name_H-M   'P 1'
#
loop_
_entity.id
_entity.type
_entity.pdbx_description
1 polymer ?
#
loop_
_entity_poly.entity_id
_entity_poly.type
_entity_poly.pdbx_seq_one_letter_code
_entity_poly.pdbx_strand_id
1 'polypeptide(L)'
;MYKRWTNQLHPDVRLVPAELAGRGSRMGEPFYADTAEAVQDLLPLVQKTALGSDSYALFGHSMGCLLGYELLHALREEGFPLPVAVFLSGRGAPHCEQVETRRIHMLPEEEFLDELKRLGGMPDELFRHRELLDLFMPILRADFRLVGEYEHRMRAQLPLRLTILSGKDDGCVKGPLGEWGRYATGGCELMLFEGGHFFLHEQEQDVVAVINKILTEALAPI
;
A
#
# COMPACT_ATOMS: atom_id res chain seq x y z
N MET A 1 9.09 -7.04 4.94
CA MET A 1 8.53 -7.24 3.59
C MET A 1 9.50 -6.76 2.52
N TYR A 2 9.65 -5.45 2.26
CA TYR A 2 10.33 -4.95 1.06
C TYR A 2 11.87 -5.05 1.03
N LYS A 3 12.55 -5.33 2.15
CA LYS A 3 14.03 -5.43 2.18
C LYS A 3 14.60 -6.44 1.17
N ARG A 4 13.85 -7.51 0.83
CA ARG A 4 14.28 -8.51 -0.16
C ARG A 4 14.36 -7.95 -1.58
N TRP A 5 13.62 -6.89 -1.87
CA TRP A 5 13.62 -6.24 -3.19
C TRP A 5 14.88 -5.42 -3.42
N THR A 6 15.62 -5.04 -2.38
CA THR A 6 16.83 -4.22 -2.51
C THR A 6 17.86 -4.83 -3.46
N ASN A 7 17.95 -6.16 -3.51
CA ASN A 7 18.90 -6.87 -4.38
C ASN A 7 18.34 -7.21 -5.77
N GLN A 8 17.08 -6.87 -6.05
CA GLN A 8 16.37 -7.17 -7.30
C GLN A 8 15.97 -5.92 -8.08
N LEU A 9 15.85 -4.78 -7.38
CA LEU A 9 15.61 -3.50 -8.02
C LEU A 9 16.80 -3.08 -8.89
N HIS A 10 16.51 -2.29 -9.92
CA HIS A 10 17.52 -1.72 -10.80
C HIS A 10 18.59 -0.98 -9.97
N PRO A 11 19.89 -1.03 -10.32
CA PRO A 11 20.96 -0.42 -9.52
C PRO A 11 20.78 1.08 -9.21
N ASP A 12 20.09 1.80 -10.11
CA ASP A 12 19.79 3.23 -9.94
C ASP A 12 18.54 3.50 -9.07
N VAL A 13 17.85 2.45 -8.61
CA VAL A 13 16.65 2.57 -7.79
C VAL A 13 17.00 2.29 -6.33
N ARG A 14 16.92 3.34 -5.51
CA ARG A 14 17.04 3.23 -4.05
C ARG A 14 15.69 2.95 -3.41
N LEU A 15 15.55 1.79 -2.79
CA LEU A 15 14.37 1.47 -1.98
C LEU A 15 14.36 2.27 -0.67
N VAL A 16 13.27 2.97 -0.39
CA VAL A 16 13.03 3.67 0.88
C VAL A 16 11.74 3.15 1.52
N PRO A 17 11.83 2.22 2.50
CA PRO A 17 10.65 1.74 3.21
C PRO A 17 10.04 2.84 4.07
N ALA A 18 8.73 3.02 3.99
CA ALA A 18 7.97 3.87 4.89
C ALA A 18 7.56 3.08 6.14
N GLU A 19 8.22 3.34 7.28
CA GLU A 19 7.87 2.73 8.56
C GLU A 19 6.88 3.60 9.32
N LEU A 20 5.67 3.08 9.52
CA LEU A 20 4.57 3.74 10.23
C LEU A 20 4.83 3.78 11.74
N ALA A 21 4.19 4.70 12.45
CA ALA A 21 4.20 4.77 13.90
C ALA A 21 3.66 3.47 14.55
N GLY A 22 4.15 3.16 15.74
CA GLY A 22 3.72 2.01 16.54
C GLY A 22 4.28 0.65 16.11
N ARG A 23 5.27 0.61 15.20
CA ARG A 23 5.92 -0.65 14.78
C ARG A 23 7.40 -0.49 14.50
N GLY A 24 8.12 -1.61 14.48
CA GLY A 24 9.54 -1.63 14.10
C GLY A 24 10.39 -0.72 14.98
N SER A 25 11.18 0.15 14.35
CA SER A 25 11.99 1.15 15.07
C SER A 25 11.16 2.27 15.70
N ARG A 26 9.90 2.42 15.28
CA ARG A 26 8.92 3.42 15.79
C ARG A 26 7.88 2.81 16.74
N MET A 27 8.18 1.65 17.35
CA MET A 27 7.24 0.96 18.26
C MET A 27 6.85 1.76 19.50
N GLY A 28 7.69 2.71 19.93
CA GLY A 28 7.38 3.61 21.05
C GLY A 28 6.46 4.78 20.72
N GLU A 29 6.13 4.98 19.44
CA GLU A 29 5.24 6.05 18.99
C GLU A 29 3.77 5.60 19.00
N PRO A 30 2.81 6.50 19.26
CA PRO A 30 1.38 6.16 19.26
C PRO A 30 0.89 5.76 17.86
N PHE A 31 -0.12 4.90 17.81
CA PHE A 31 -0.83 4.62 16.56
C PHE A 31 -1.64 5.83 16.09
N TYR A 32 -1.74 6.01 14.78
CA TYR A 32 -2.54 7.09 14.18
C TYR A 32 -4.03 6.98 14.55
N ALA A 33 -4.66 8.12 14.77
CA ALA A 33 -6.10 8.25 14.95
C ALA A 33 -6.83 7.87 13.66
N ASP A 34 -6.38 8.40 12.52
CA ASP A 34 -7.01 8.22 11.22
C ASP A 34 -6.00 8.25 10.06
N THR A 35 -6.51 8.02 8.85
CA THR A 35 -5.73 7.99 7.61
C THR A 35 -5.06 9.35 7.32
N ALA A 36 -5.66 10.46 7.72
CA ALA A 36 -5.10 11.79 7.47
C ALA A 36 -3.85 12.02 8.33
N GLU A 37 -3.87 11.63 9.60
CA GLU A 37 -2.70 11.68 10.47
C GLU A 37 -1.55 10.81 9.94
N ALA A 38 -1.88 9.59 9.48
CA ALA A 38 -0.89 8.71 8.86
C ALA A 38 -0.23 9.36 7.61
N VAL A 39 -1.02 10.03 6.78
CA VAL A 39 -0.53 10.72 5.58
C VAL A 39 0.35 11.93 5.93
N GLN A 40 -0.04 12.71 6.94
CA GLN A 40 0.75 13.84 7.42
C GLN A 40 2.10 13.42 7.99
N ASP A 41 2.17 12.28 8.67
CA ASP A 41 3.42 11.72 9.17
C ASP A 41 4.32 11.17 8.03
N LEU A 42 3.72 10.62 6.96
CA LEU A 42 4.45 10.09 5.80
C LEU A 42 4.97 11.18 4.85
N LEU A 43 4.30 12.33 4.80
CA LEU A 43 4.60 13.39 3.84
C LEU A 43 6.06 13.92 3.92
N PRO A 44 6.61 14.24 5.12
CA PRO A 44 8.00 14.69 5.23
C PRO A 44 9.02 13.64 4.76
N LEU A 45 8.73 12.34 4.96
CA LEU A 45 9.59 11.25 4.49
C LEU A 45 9.70 11.26 2.96
N VAL A 46 8.57 11.39 2.27
CA VAL A 46 8.55 11.43 0.80
C VAL A 46 9.24 12.68 0.28
N GLN A 47 8.91 13.85 0.84
CA GLN A 47 9.54 15.12 0.44
C GLN A 47 11.07 15.07 0.58
N LYS A 48 11.57 14.63 1.74
CA LYS A 48 13.01 14.49 1.98
C LYS A 48 13.68 13.51 1.02
N THR A 49 13.00 12.41 0.69
CA THR A 49 13.53 11.39 -0.22
C THR A 49 13.60 11.89 -1.66
N ALA A 50 12.54 12.54 -2.13
CA ALA A 50 12.41 13.06 -3.48
C ALA A 50 13.36 14.23 -3.76
N LEU A 51 13.56 15.13 -2.79
CA LEU A 51 14.52 16.24 -2.89
C LEU A 51 15.97 15.79 -3.14
N GLY A 52 16.31 14.54 -2.81
CA GLY A 52 17.65 13.99 -3.02
C GLY A 52 17.88 13.28 -4.35
N SER A 53 16.88 13.17 -5.24
CA SER A 53 16.95 12.25 -6.39
C SER A 53 16.30 12.76 -7.69
N ASP A 54 15.83 14.01 -7.74
CA ASP A 54 15.09 14.66 -8.86
C ASP A 54 13.80 13.95 -9.36
N SER A 55 13.58 12.70 -8.94
CA SER A 55 12.43 11.87 -9.25
C SER A 55 12.23 10.82 -8.16
N TYR A 56 11.00 10.31 -8.04
CA TYR A 56 10.66 9.24 -7.10
C TYR A 56 9.43 8.48 -7.59
N ALA A 57 9.21 7.29 -7.05
CA ALA A 57 8.03 6.47 -7.28
C ALA A 57 7.41 6.05 -5.95
N LEU A 58 6.11 5.75 -5.97
CA LEU A 58 5.37 5.24 -4.82
C LEU A 58 4.89 3.82 -5.09
N PHE A 59 5.11 2.95 -4.11
CA PHE A 59 4.54 1.60 -4.09
C PHE A 59 3.73 1.44 -2.81
N GLY A 60 2.48 0.99 -2.93
CA GLY A 60 1.61 0.66 -1.82
C GLY A 60 0.95 -0.69 -2.04
N HIS A 61 0.88 -1.52 -1.00
CA HIS A 61 0.14 -2.78 -1.04
C HIS A 61 -0.97 -2.78 0.01
N SER A 62 -2.18 -3.24 -0.35
CA SER A 62 -3.34 -3.31 0.52
C SER A 62 -3.61 -1.95 1.20
N MET A 63 -3.47 -1.82 2.53
CA MET A 63 -3.54 -0.53 3.23
C MET A 63 -2.59 0.54 2.63
N GLY A 64 -1.41 0.13 2.17
CA GLY A 64 -0.46 1.03 1.51
C GLY A 64 -1.01 1.66 0.24
N CYS A 65 -1.98 1.03 -0.47
CA CYS A 65 -2.64 1.66 -1.61
C CYS A 65 -3.50 2.84 -1.19
N LEU A 66 -4.22 2.69 -0.08
CA LEU A 66 -5.04 3.74 0.51
C LEU A 66 -4.17 4.92 0.92
N LEU A 67 -3.12 4.64 1.73
CA LEU A 67 -2.19 5.67 2.18
C LEU A 67 -1.46 6.33 1.01
N GLY A 68 -1.00 5.54 0.03
CA GLY A 68 -0.35 6.05 -1.16
C GLY A 68 -1.25 6.95 -2.01
N TYR A 69 -2.52 6.57 -2.20
CA TYR A 69 -3.50 7.41 -2.90
C TYR A 69 -3.75 8.73 -2.17
N GLU A 70 -3.97 8.70 -0.85
CA GLU A 70 -4.15 9.92 -0.06
C GLU A 70 -2.90 10.81 -0.06
N LEU A 71 -1.72 10.20 0.02
CA LEU A 71 -0.44 10.88 -0.02
C LEU A 71 -0.22 11.62 -1.35
N LEU A 72 -0.65 11.06 -2.48
CA LEU A 72 -0.60 11.75 -3.78
C LEU A 72 -1.42 13.05 -3.80
N HIS A 73 -2.57 13.07 -3.14
CA HIS A 73 -3.37 14.29 -3.00
C HIS A 73 -2.71 15.28 -2.06
N ALA A 74 -2.20 14.84 -0.91
CA ALA A 74 -1.47 15.71 0.01
C ALA A 74 -0.24 16.36 -0.66
N LEU A 75 0.54 15.58 -1.43
CA LEU A 75 1.66 16.10 -2.21
C LEU A 75 1.23 17.17 -3.21
N ARG A 76 0.12 16.93 -3.92
CA ARG A 76 -0.43 17.89 -4.89
C ARG A 76 -0.92 19.18 -4.21
N GLU A 77 -1.60 19.06 -3.08
CA GLU A 77 -2.12 20.19 -2.29
C GLU A 77 -0.98 21.09 -1.77
N GLU A 78 0.15 20.48 -1.40
CA GLU A 78 1.38 21.17 -0.99
C GLU A 78 2.21 21.71 -2.18
N GLY A 79 1.75 21.53 -3.42
CA GLY A 79 2.48 21.94 -4.62
C GLY A 79 3.77 21.15 -4.87
N PHE A 80 3.92 19.97 -4.24
CA PHE A 80 5.07 19.11 -4.43
C PHE A 80 4.95 18.32 -5.76
N PRO A 81 6.07 18.05 -6.47
CA PRO A 81 6.04 17.22 -7.67
C PRO A 81 5.43 15.85 -7.42
N LEU A 82 4.55 15.39 -8.32
CA LEU A 82 4.01 14.04 -8.28
C LEU A 82 5.08 13.01 -8.70
N PRO A 83 5.00 11.75 -8.22
CA PRO A 83 5.95 10.72 -8.60
C PRO A 83 5.88 10.38 -10.09
N VAL A 84 7.00 9.91 -10.64
CA VAL A 84 7.09 9.48 -12.04
C VAL A 84 6.37 8.16 -12.29
N ALA A 85 6.16 7.35 -11.25
CA ALA A 85 5.40 6.10 -11.29
C ALA A 85 4.69 5.85 -9.96
N VAL A 86 3.49 5.27 -10.04
CA VAL A 86 2.68 4.87 -8.88
C VAL A 86 2.21 3.44 -9.07
N PHE A 87 2.51 2.59 -8.09
CA PHE A 87 2.13 1.19 -8.03
C PHE A 87 1.16 0.98 -6.87
N LEU A 88 -0.09 0.61 -7.17
CA LEU A 88 -1.10 0.26 -6.17
C LEU A 88 -1.39 -1.24 -6.30
N SER A 89 -1.11 -1.99 -5.24
CA SER A 89 -1.09 -3.45 -5.24
C SER A 89 -2.14 -4.06 -4.31
N GLY A 90 -2.94 -5.02 -4.81
CA GLY A 90 -3.84 -5.83 -3.98
C GLY A 90 -4.98 -5.04 -3.33
N ARG A 91 -5.51 -4.00 -3.98
CA ARG A 91 -6.67 -3.27 -3.46
C ARG A 91 -7.59 -2.80 -4.57
N GLY A 92 -8.90 -2.90 -4.34
CA GLY A 92 -9.92 -2.31 -5.19
C GLY A 92 -9.87 -0.78 -5.18
N ALA A 93 -10.55 -0.16 -6.14
CA ALA A 93 -10.64 1.30 -6.18
C ALA A 93 -11.43 1.82 -4.94
N PRO A 94 -11.10 3.00 -4.38
CA PRO A 94 -11.66 3.44 -3.09
C PRO A 94 -13.19 3.43 -2.98
N HIS A 95 -13.91 3.71 -4.08
CA HIS A 95 -15.38 3.69 -4.07
C HIS A 95 -15.99 2.28 -4.16
N CYS A 96 -15.22 1.25 -4.54
CA CYS A 96 -15.68 -0.13 -4.61
C CYS A 96 -15.64 -0.84 -3.24
N GLU A 97 -14.93 -0.27 -2.27
CA GLU A 97 -14.83 -0.82 -0.92
C GLU A 97 -16.17 -0.66 -0.19
N GLN A 98 -16.82 -1.76 0.20
CA GLN A 98 -18.11 -1.73 0.92
C GLN A 98 -17.92 -1.32 2.38
N VAL A 99 -18.97 -0.74 2.99
CA VAL A 99 -18.95 -0.27 4.40
C VAL A 99 -19.00 -1.43 5.40
N GLU A 100 -19.59 -2.56 5.06
CA GLU A 100 -19.75 -3.69 6.00
C GLU A 100 -18.46 -4.50 6.21
N THR A 101 -17.61 -4.63 5.19
CA THR A 101 -16.30 -5.30 5.28
C THR A 101 -15.25 -4.49 6.06
N ARG A 102 -15.59 -3.26 6.47
CA ARG A 102 -14.66 -2.31 7.10
C ARG A 102 -14.51 -2.47 8.62
N ARG A 103 -15.38 -3.21 9.31
CA ARG A 103 -15.38 -3.25 10.78
C ARG A 103 -14.70 -4.49 11.37
N ILE A 104 -13.81 -5.14 10.62
CA ILE A 104 -13.01 -6.28 11.08
C ILE A 104 -12.25 -5.93 12.38
N HIS A 105 -11.74 -4.70 12.50
CA HIS A 105 -11.08 -4.19 13.71
C HIS A 105 -11.98 -4.10 14.95
N MET A 106 -13.30 -4.25 14.83
CA MET A 106 -14.24 -4.28 15.98
C MET A 106 -14.69 -5.70 16.35
N LEU A 107 -14.31 -6.72 15.58
CA LEU A 107 -14.65 -8.11 15.87
C LEU A 107 -14.05 -8.55 17.21
N PRO A 108 -14.66 -9.51 17.92
CA PRO A 108 -13.99 -10.21 19.02
C PRO A 108 -12.62 -10.77 18.57
N GLU A 109 -11.70 -10.99 19.51
CA GLU A 109 -10.33 -11.40 19.19
C GLU A 109 -10.26 -12.68 18.34
N GLU A 110 -11.04 -13.71 18.70
CA GLU A 110 -11.05 -14.99 17.99
C GLU A 110 -11.52 -14.82 16.53
N GLU A 111 -12.63 -14.09 16.32
CA GLU A 111 -13.16 -13.79 14.99
C GLU A 111 -12.20 -12.92 14.16
N PHE A 112 -11.53 -11.96 14.80
CA PHE A 112 -10.50 -11.16 14.14
C PHE A 112 -9.31 -12.01 13.69
N LEU A 113 -8.85 -12.95 14.52
CA LEU A 113 -7.77 -13.88 14.18
C LEU A 113 -8.16 -14.82 13.04
N ASP A 114 -9.40 -15.29 13.00
CA ASP A 114 -9.88 -16.14 11.91
C ASP A 114 -9.98 -15.37 10.59
N GLU A 115 -10.39 -14.10 10.65
CA GLU A 115 -10.37 -13.23 9.48
C GLU A 115 -8.93 -12.94 9.00
N LEU A 116 -7.99 -12.69 9.92
CA LEU A 116 -6.57 -12.53 9.58
C LEU A 116 -5.99 -13.79 8.90
N LYS A 117 -6.31 -14.98 9.40
CA LYS A 117 -5.91 -16.25 8.75
C LYS A 117 -6.49 -16.37 7.35
N ARG A 118 -7.76 -15.96 7.17
CA ARG A 118 -8.44 -16.01 5.88
C ARG A 118 -7.85 -15.03 4.85
N LEU A 119 -7.46 -13.83 5.30
CA LEU A 119 -6.81 -12.82 4.45
C LEU A 119 -5.38 -13.25 4.07
N GLY A 120 -4.72 -14.03 4.93
CA GLY A 120 -3.35 -14.50 4.75
C GLY A 120 -2.30 -13.46 5.14
N GLY A 121 -1.05 -13.73 4.80
CA GLY A 121 0.08 -12.77 4.92
C GLY A 121 0.75 -12.68 6.30
N MET A 122 0.14 -13.28 7.32
CA MET A 122 0.82 -13.58 8.57
C MET A 122 1.42 -14.99 8.52
N PRO A 123 2.69 -15.18 8.90
CA PRO A 123 3.28 -16.52 8.99
C PRO A 123 2.50 -17.39 9.99
N ASP A 124 2.29 -18.66 9.66
CA ASP A 124 1.63 -19.63 10.56
C ASP A 124 2.25 -19.67 11.96
N GLU A 125 3.57 -19.46 12.05
CA GLU A 125 4.33 -19.39 13.29
C GLU A 125 3.79 -18.30 14.23
N LEU A 126 3.35 -17.16 13.68
CA LEU A 126 2.75 -16.09 14.48
C LEU A 126 1.51 -16.61 15.22
N PHE A 127 0.66 -17.40 14.56
CA PHE A 127 -0.53 -17.98 15.19
C PHE A 127 -0.24 -19.10 16.20
N ARG A 128 0.99 -19.63 16.23
CA ARG A 128 1.41 -20.69 17.17
C ARG A 128 1.98 -20.15 18.47
N HIS A 129 2.35 -18.87 18.52
CA HIS A 129 3.01 -18.24 19.67
C HIS A 129 2.18 -17.08 20.21
N ARG A 130 1.48 -17.32 21.33
CA ARG A 130 0.58 -16.33 21.94
C ARG A 130 1.27 -15.00 22.26
N GLU A 131 2.49 -15.05 22.81
CA GLU A 131 3.27 -13.85 23.15
C GLU A 131 3.57 -12.99 21.92
N LEU A 132 3.83 -13.62 20.76
CA LEU A 132 4.03 -12.89 19.51
C LEU A 132 2.70 -12.31 19.03
N LEU A 133 1.59 -13.07 19.08
CA LEU A 133 0.27 -12.52 18.74
C LEU A 133 -0.07 -11.30 19.58
N ASP A 134 0.13 -11.36 20.89
CA ASP A 134 -0.18 -10.26 21.81
C ASP A 134 0.65 -9.00 21.49
N LEU A 135 1.88 -9.16 20.99
CA LEU A 135 2.72 -8.05 20.52
C LEU A 135 2.20 -7.41 19.22
N PHE A 136 1.74 -8.22 18.27
CA PHE A 136 1.27 -7.73 16.97
C PHE A 136 -0.19 -7.30 16.96
N MET A 137 -1.01 -7.81 17.89
CA MET A 137 -2.46 -7.56 17.94
C MET A 137 -2.82 -6.07 17.96
N PRO A 138 -2.18 -5.20 18.78
CA PRO A 138 -2.49 -3.77 18.77
C PRO A 138 -2.18 -3.10 17.42
N ILE A 139 -1.08 -3.52 16.77
CA ILE A 139 -0.64 -3.00 15.47
C ILE A 139 -1.66 -3.37 14.39
N LEU A 140 -2.07 -4.64 14.35
CA LEU A 140 -3.06 -5.14 13.40
C LEU A 140 -4.41 -4.44 13.62
N ARG A 141 -4.86 -4.29 14.87
CA ARG A 141 -6.11 -3.57 15.17
C ARG A 141 -6.06 -2.13 14.70
N ALA A 142 -4.95 -1.43 14.93
CA ALA A 142 -4.77 -0.06 14.46
C ALA A 142 -4.83 0.03 12.93
N ASP A 143 -4.13 -0.86 12.21
CA ASP A 143 -4.12 -0.87 10.74
C ASP A 143 -5.50 -1.14 10.15
N PHE A 144 -6.21 -2.15 10.68
CA PHE A 144 -7.57 -2.45 10.24
C PHE A 144 -8.58 -1.36 10.65
N ARG A 145 -8.30 -0.59 11.71
CA ARG A 145 -9.09 0.59 12.04
C ARG A 145 -8.91 1.68 10.99
N LEU A 146 -7.67 2.00 10.59
CA LEU A 146 -7.40 3.00 9.55
C LEU A 146 -8.12 2.67 8.25
N VAL A 147 -8.04 1.42 7.81
CA VAL A 147 -8.73 0.95 6.59
C VAL A 147 -10.25 0.94 6.78
N GLY A 148 -10.70 0.58 7.97
CA GLY A 148 -12.11 0.40 8.30
C GLY A 148 -12.89 1.70 8.44
N GLU A 149 -12.29 2.68 9.10
CA GLU A 149 -12.92 3.97 9.35
C GLU A 149 -12.67 4.96 8.21
N TYR A 150 -11.91 4.57 7.18
CA TYR A 150 -11.67 5.43 6.03
C TYR A 150 -12.97 5.71 5.25
N GLU A 151 -13.31 6.99 5.19
CA GLU A 151 -14.42 7.50 4.39
C GLU A 151 -13.91 8.10 3.08
N HIS A 152 -14.09 7.35 2.00
CA HIS A 152 -13.69 7.82 0.69
C HIS A 152 -14.50 9.04 0.25
N ARG A 153 -13.80 10.11 -0.16
CA ARG A 153 -14.36 11.27 -0.85
C ARG A 153 -13.74 11.38 -2.23
N MET A 154 -14.58 11.43 -3.27
CA MET A 154 -14.10 11.60 -4.64
C MET A 154 -13.49 13.00 -4.79
N ARG A 155 -12.25 13.06 -5.28
CA ARG A 155 -11.48 14.29 -5.54
C ARG A 155 -11.16 14.43 -7.03
N ALA A 156 -10.60 15.57 -7.42
CA ALA A 156 -10.10 15.78 -8.77
C ALA A 156 -9.08 14.70 -9.17
N GLN A 157 -9.12 14.25 -10.41
CA GLN A 157 -8.19 13.24 -10.91
C GLN A 157 -6.74 13.72 -10.80
N LEU A 158 -5.84 12.81 -10.46
CA LEU A 158 -4.41 13.08 -10.42
C LEU A 158 -3.83 13.05 -11.85
N PRO A 159 -2.98 14.01 -12.25
CA PRO A 159 -2.41 14.09 -13.59
C PRO A 159 -1.25 13.11 -13.81
N LEU A 160 -1.51 11.82 -13.60
CA LEU A 160 -0.55 10.73 -13.73
C LEU A 160 -1.25 9.48 -14.27
N ARG A 161 -0.50 8.40 -14.49
CA ARG A 161 -1.04 7.06 -14.74
C ARG A 161 -0.81 6.19 -13.51
N LEU A 162 -1.79 5.35 -13.17
CA LEU A 162 -1.67 4.36 -12.09
C LEU A 162 -1.30 2.99 -12.66
N THR A 163 -0.34 2.31 -12.06
CA THR A 163 -0.09 0.88 -12.31
C THR A 163 -0.73 0.08 -11.18
N ILE A 164 -1.68 -0.78 -11.52
CA ILE A 164 -2.42 -1.59 -10.55
C ILE A 164 -1.91 -3.03 -10.63
N LEU A 165 -1.44 -3.55 -9.51
CA LEU A 165 -0.95 -4.92 -9.41
C LEU A 165 -1.94 -5.75 -8.61
N SER A 166 -2.25 -6.96 -9.05
CA SER A 166 -3.13 -7.85 -8.28
C SER A 166 -2.82 -9.31 -8.52
N GLY A 167 -3.04 -10.14 -7.50
CA GLY A 167 -3.18 -11.57 -7.69
C GLY A 167 -4.47 -11.87 -8.46
N LYS A 168 -4.45 -12.91 -9.31
CA LYS A 168 -5.64 -13.38 -10.04
C LYS A 168 -6.71 -13.92 -9.10
N ASP A 169 -6.29 -14.48 -7.97
CA ASP A 169 -7.15 -15.08 -6.94
C ASP A 169 -7.26 -14.21 -5.68
N ASP A 170 -7.01 -12.90 -5.79
CA ASP A 170 -7.07 -11.98 -4.66
C ASP A 170 -8.53 -11.72 -4.21
N GLY A 171 -8.99 -12.50 -3.24
CA GLY A 171 -10.32 -12.36 -2.63
C GLY A 171 -10.53 -11.09 -1.79
N CYS A 172 -9.47 -10.32 -1.54
CA CYS A 172 -9.56 -9.05 -0.80
C CYS A 172 -9.96 -7.89 -1.72
N VAL A 173 -9.58 -7.94 -2.99
CA VAL A 173 -9.93 -6.91 -3.99
C VAL A 173 -11.45 -6.86 -4.20
N LYS A 174 -12.03 -5.67 -4.06
CA LYS A 174 -13.45 -5.42 -4.29
C LYS A 174 -13.66 -4.60 -5.56
N GLY A 175 -14.62 -5.04 -6.38
CA GLY A 175 -14.96 -4.42 -7.65
C GLY A 175 -13.90 -4.60 -8.74
N PRO A 176 -14.16 -4.10 -9.97
CA PRO A 176 -13.22 -4.20 -11.07
C PRO A 176 -11.96 -3.35 -10.83
N LEU A 177 -10.77 -3.92 -10.98
CA LEU A 177 -9.51 -3.19 -10.82
C LEU A 177 -9.38 -1.99 -11.79
N GLY A 178 -10.03 -2.06 -12.96
CA GLY A 178 -10.07 -0.97 -13.94
C GLY A 178 -10.75 0.31 -13.43
N GLU A 179 -11.54 0.22 -12.35
CA GLU A 179 -12.17 1.38 -11.72
C GLU A 179 -11.15 2.37 -11.13
N TRP A 180 -9.89 1.94 -10.90
CA TRP A 180 -8.79 2.84 -10.55
C TRP A 180 -8.53 3.92 -11.61
N GLY A 181 -8.87 3.66 -12.89
CA GLY A 181 -8.74 4.64 -13.96
C GLY A 181 -9.55 5.93 -13.73
N ARG A 182 -10.57 5.90 -12.85
CA ARG A 182 -11.36 7.08 -12.50
C ARG A 182 -10.60 8.09 -11.65
N TYR A 183 -9.48 7.70 -11.06
CA TYR A 183 -8.71 8.50 -10.11
C TYR A 183 -7.53 9.24 -10.74
N ALA A 184 -7.25 8.98 -12.02
CA ALA A 184 -6.07 9.43 -12.71
C ALA A 184 -6.37 9.80 -14.16
N THR A 185 -5.90 10.94 -14.64
CA THR A 185 -6.19 11.39 -16.02
C THR A 185 -5.49 10.54 -17.06
N GLY A 186 -4.36 9.91 -16.72
CA GLY A 186 -3.63 8.96 -17.56
C GLY A 186 -4.20 7.54 -17.53
N GLY A 187 -5.34 7.34 -16.85
CA GLY A 187 -5.98 6.05 -16.65
C GLY A 187 -5.21 5.13 -15.70
N CYS A 188 -5.45 3.83 -15.83
CA CYS A 188 -4.70 2.79 -15.13
C CYS A 188 -4.25 1.67 -16.07
N GLU A 189 -3.12 1.07 -15.75
CA GLU A 189 -2.60 -0.15 -16.36
C GLU A 189 -2.71 -1.29 -15.35
N LEU A 190 -3.17 -2.46 -15.78
CA LEU A 190 -3.41 -3.61 -14.90
C LEU A 190 -2.35 -4.69 -15.14
N MET A 191 -1.68 -5.12 -14.07
CA MET A 191 -0.70 -6.19 -14.07
C MET A 191 -1.18 -7.30 -13.13
N LEU A 192 -1.53 -8.45 -13.70
CA LEU A 192 -2.07 -9.59 -12.95
C LEU A 192 -1.01 -10.68 -12.76
N PHE A 193 -0.93 -11.21 -11.56
CA PHE A 193 0.04 -12.21 -11.14
C PHE A 193 -0.69 -13.47 -10.63
N GLU A 194 -0.06 -14.63 -10.74
CA GLU A 194 -0.59 -15.84 -10.09
C GLU A 194 -0.59 -15.67 -8.56
N GLY A 195 -1.60 -16.23 -7.90
CA GLY A 195 -1.73 -16.21 -6.44
C GLY A 195 -2.81 -15.25 -5.91
N GLY A 196 -2.93 -15.24 -4.58
CA GLY A 196 -3.94 -14.47 -3.84
C GLY A 196 -3.46 -13.08 -3.44
N HIS A 197 -3.98 -12.56 -2.32
CA HIS A 197 -3.66 -11.21 -1.83
C HIS A 197 -2.16 -10.94 -1.67
N PHE A 198 -1.43 -11.94 -1.17
CA PHE A 198 0.01 -11.85 -0.92
C PHE A 198 0.87 -12.37 -2.08
N PHE A 199 0.37 -12.33 -3.32
CA PHE A 199 1.09 -12.72 -4.54
C PHE A 199 2.50 -12.11 -4.64
N LEU A 200 2.72 -10.93 -4.03
CA LEU A 200 4.01 -10.24 -3.98
C LEU A 200 5.15 -11.05 -3.32
N HIS A 201 4.82 -12.09 -2.54
CA HIS A 201 5.79 -12.99 -1.94
C HIS A 201 6.14 -14.17 -2.84
N GLU A 202 5.15 -14.70 -3.55
CA GLU A 202 5.28 -15.87 -4.43
C GLU A 202 5.83 -15.47 -5.80
N GLN A 203 5.39 -14.31 -6.30
CA GLN A 203 5.73 -13.73 -7.60
C GLN A 203 6.71 -12.55 -7.44
N GLU A 204 7.56 -12.59 -6.41
CA GLU A 204 8.45 -11.48 -6.04
C GLU A 204 9.31 -11.00 -7.23
N GLN A 205 9.90 -11.95 -7.98
CA GLN A 205 10.75 -11.65 -9.13
C GLN A 205 9.99 -10.95 -10.26
N ASP A 206 8.80 -11.46 -10.60
CA ASP A 206 7.98 -10.90 -11.68
C ASP A 206 7.45 -9.51 -11.31
N VAL A 207 7.04 -9.32 -10.05
CA VAL A 207 6.60 -8.02 -9.54
C VAL A 207 7.74 -7.00 -9.63
N VAL A 208 8.94 -7.35 -9.17
CA VAL A 208 10.09 -6.44 -9.23
C VAL A 208 10.53 -6.18 -10.68
N ALA A 209 10.45 -7.17 -11.57
CA ALA A 209 10.74 -7.00 -13.00
C ALA A 209 9.79 -5.97 -13.65
N VAL A 210 8.50 -6.01 -13.33
CA VAL A 210 7.51 -5.02 -13.78
C VAL A 210 7.83 -3.63 -13.25
N ILE A 211 8.16 -3.52 -11.96
CA ILE A 211 8.54 -2.25 -11.34
C ILE A 211 9.78 -1.67 -12.03
N ASN A 212 10.84 -2.47 -12.21
CA ASN A 212 12.06 -2.05 -12.88
C ASN A 212 11.79 -1.55 -14.29
N LYS A 213 11.03 -2.32 -15.09
CA LYS A 213 10.66 -1.93 -16.46
C LYS A 213 10.01 -0.55 -16.48
N ILE A 214 8.95 -0.35 -15.69
CA ILE A 214 8.20 0.90 -15.66
C ILE A 214 9.07 2.07 -15.18
N LEU A 215 9.91 1.87 -14.16
CA LEU A 215 10.82 2.91 -13.68
C LEU A 215 11.86 3.29 -14.73
N THR A 216 12.44 2.32 -15.44
CA THR A 216 13.43 2.60 -16.49
C THR A 216 12.81 3.30 -17.71
N GLU A 217 11.58 2.95 -18.07
CA GLU A 217 10.84 3.61 -19.16
C GLU A 217 10.43 5.04 -18.77
N ALA A 218 10.03 5.28 -17.51
CA ALA A 218 9.63 6.60 -17.02
C ALA A 218 10.80 7.60 -16.90
N LEU A 219 12.03 7.10 -16.72
CA LEU A 219 13.24 7.91 -16.60
C LEU A 219 14.02 8.04 -17.91
N ALA A 220 13.59 7.38 -18.99
CA ALA A 220 14.25 7.48 -20.28
C ALA A 220 14.11 8.92 -20.83
N PRO A 221 15.20 9.58 -21.26
CA PRO A 221 15.10 10.88 -21.92
C PRO A 221 14.31 10.75 -23.24
N ILE A 222 13.38 11.67 -23.46
CA ILE A 222 12.59 11.82 -24.70
C ILE A 222 13.51 12.20 -25.87
#